data_AF-F3FP41-F1
#
_entry.id   AF-F3FP41-F1
#
_cell.length_a   1.000
_cell.length_b   1.000
_cell.length_c   1.000
_cell.angle_alpha   90.00
_cell.angle_beta   90.00
_cell.angle_gamma   90.00
#
_symmetry.space_group_name_H-M   'P 1'
#
loop_
_entity.id
_entity.type
_entity.pdbx_description
1 polymer ?
#
loop_
_entity_poly.entity_id
_entity_poly.type
_entity_poly.pdbx_seq_one_letter_code
_entity_poly.pdbx_strand_id
1 'polypeptide(L)'
;DGKNVGILDRSAGYWRAKGNAAWSDAIRGFRVSMVAMGGFGLAAVTLELFDVTNNFYAAKTSEEKNTIIVKGISIFAMGVGSTFQLMAGLSPASTFTIVAMSPWFSVALLVIGSIYLFTTLALNYFKQDSVGWWLRKCCWSRTLDYRYPETAKGESEEVRALMEIQLSPQIHVKSTVHYESRYLGKGDYYSVAVQNGAGVQVRLPKLVRGESVHFNIVSSKRPWGVLPVEKIDDPLHQAFLDRGQFRKAEQFGTLTNNPAGKASEDFTYPLMPPENEDLIWETWVPLDKDATYLELQIWYPANLINPGEDDRSYLFQMELGTRGDTAIDGLAAVELEVKASSRIGTLTLEVAEGTPV
;
A
#
# COMPACT_ATOMS: atom_id res chain seq x y z
N ASP A 1 11.08 31.10 48.77
CA ASP A 1 11.27 30.63 47.37
C ASP A 1 10.13 29.74 46.91
N GLY A 2 9.05 30.35 46.43
CA GLY A 2 7.85 29.67 45.92
C GLY A 2 8.03 29.12 44.51
N LYS A 3 8.93 28.15 44.33
CA LYS A 3 9.04 27.43 43.05
C LYS A 3 7.86 26.46 42.95
N ASN A 4 7.06 26.55 41.88
CA ASN A 4 6.05 25.54 41.52
C ASN A 4 6.77 24.24 41.15
N VAL A 5 7.17 23.47 42.15
CA VAL A 5 7.73 22.14 41.96
C VAL A 5 6.57 21.22 41.60
N GLY A 6 6.57 20.71 40.35
CA GLY A 6 5.54 19.82 39.83
C GLY A 6 5.42 18.53 40.65
N ILE A 7 4.27 17.86 40.57
CA ILE A 7 3.97 16.72 41.43
C ILE A 7 4.96 15.56 41.24
N LEU A 8 5.46 15.38 40.01
CA LEU A 8 6.49 14.40 39.66
C LEU A 8 7.87 14.79 40.20
N ASP A 9 8.23 16.07 40.17
CA ASP A 9 9.51 16.55 40.71
C ASP A 9 9.55 16.46 42.24
N ARG A 10 8.41 16.74 42.91
CA ARG A 10 8.26 16.53 44.37
C ARG A 10 8.37 15.05 44.73
N SER A 11 7.73 14.19 43.96
CA SER A 11 7.73 12.74 44.21
C SER A 11 9.12 12.14 43.98
N ALA A 12 9.81 12.51 42.90
CA ALA A 12 11.19 12.09 42.65
C ALA A 12 12.13 12.61 43.76
N GLY A 13 11.99 13.87 44.16
CA GLY A 13 12.76 14.47 45.26
C GLY A 13 12.55 13.74 46.59
N TYR A 14 11.31 13.36 46.91
CA TYR A 14 10.98 12.58 48.09
C TYR A 14 11.68 11.21 48.13
N TRP A 15 11.64 10.45 47.02
CA TRP A 15 12.31 9.15 46.95
C TRP A 15 13.82 9.25 46.99
N ARG A 16 14.39 10.29 46.36
CA ARG A 16 15.83 10.59 46.45
C ARG A 16 16.25 10.93 47.88
N ALA A 17 15.45 11.71 48.60
CA ALA A 17 15.71 12.06 50.00
C ALA A 17 15.61 10.85 50.95
N LYS A 18 14.81 9.83 50.60
CA LYS A 18 14.76 8.53 51.29
C LYS A 18 15.91 7.57 50.93
N GLY A 19 16.90 8.02 50.15
CA GLY A 19 18.03 7.20 49.72
C GLY A 19 17.72 6.24 48.57
N ASN A 20 16.52 6.33 47.98
CA ASN A 20 16.09 5.43 46.91
C ASN A 20 16.22 6.09 45.54
N ALA A 21 17.45 6.17 45.05
CA ALA A 21 17.79 6.84 43.79
C ALA A 21 17.10 6.19 42.57
N ALA A 22 16.97 4.85 42.55
CA ALA A 22 16.34 4.12 41.45
C ALA A 22 14.88 4.54 41.22
N TRP A 23 14.11 4.72 42.30
CA TRP A 23 12.71 5.17 42.21
C TRP A 23 12.59 6.65 41.82
N SER A 24 13.50 7.50 42.29
CA SER A 24 13.60 8.89 41.83
C SER A 24 13.86 8.96 40.32
N ASP A 25 14.80 8.16 39.82
CA ASP A 25 15.19 8.16 38.41
C ASP A 25 14.09 7.54 37.53
N ALA A 26 13.37 6.53 38.01
CA ALA A 26 12.20 5.97 37.34
C ALA A 26 11.07 7.02 37.16
N ILE A 27 10.77 7.82 38.19
CA ILE A 27 9.75 8.88 38.13
C ILE A 27 10.16 9.99 37.15
N ARG A 28 11.45 10.33 37.09
CA ARG A 28 11.99 11.28 36.11
C ARG A 28 11.96 10.72 34.69
N GLY A 29 12.32 9.44 34.52
CA GLY A 29 12.23 8.73 33.24
C GLY A 29 10.80 8.68 32.71
N PHE A 30 9.83 8.46 33.60
CA PHE A 30 8.42 8.45 33.24
C PHE A 30 7.94 9.77 32.62
N ARG A 31 8.44 10.92 33.08
CA ARG A 31 8.15 12.23 32.47
C ARG A 31 8.63 12.29 31.01
N VAL A 32 9.85 11.85 30.76
CA VAL A 32 10.42 11.81 29.39
C VAL A 32 9.61 10.87 28.52
N SER A 33 9.21 9.70 29.04
CA SER A 33 8.36 8.76 28.34
C SER A 33 6.98 9.34 27.99
N MET A 34 6.37 10.16 28.86
CA MET A 34 5.09 10.84 28.54
C MET A 34 5.23 11.86 27.40
N VAL A 35 6.32 12.63 27.38
CA VAL A 35 6.60 13.55 26.26
C VAL A 35 6.77 12.77 24.97
N ALA A 36 7.55 11.67 25.01
CA ALA A 36 7.75 10.82 23.85
C ALA A 36 6.46 10.18 23.36
N MET A 37 5.68 9.54 24.25
CA MET A 37 4.39 8.91 23.91
C MET A 37 3.38 9.92 23.36
N GLY A 38 3.28 11.10 23.98
CA GLY A 38 2.40 12.16 23.49
C GLY A 38 2.85 12.69 22.12
N GLY A 39 4.15 12.90 21.92
CA GLY A 39 4.72 13.33 20.64
C GLY A 39 4.50 12.31 19.52
N PHE A 40 4.83 11.04 19.75
CA PHE A 40 4.60 9.97 18.78
C PHE A 40 3.12 9.71 18.53
N GLY A 41 2.27 9.81 19.56
CA GLY A 41 0.83 9.65 19.42
C GLY A 41 0.22 10.73 18.52
N LEU A 42 0.65 11.99 18.65
CA LEU A 42 0.20 13.06 17.75
C LEU A 42 0.68 12.88 16.31
N ALA A 43 1.91 12.42 16.11
CA ALA A 43 2.42 12.10 14.78
C ALA A 43 1.59 10.96 14.12
N ALA A 44 1.34 9.88 14.86
CA ALA A 44 0.54 8.75 14.39
C ALA A 44 -0.89 9.15 14.05
N VAL A 45 -1.54 9.95 14.90
CA VAL A 45 -2.91 10.48 14.66
C VAL A 45 -2.97 11.30 13.38
N THR A 46 -1.94 12.10 13.11
CA THR A 46 -1.87 12.91 11.89
C THR A 46 -1.84 12.04 10.64
N LEU A 47 -0.98 11.00 10.62
CA LEU A 47 -0.89 10.05 9.50
C LEU A 47 -2.20 9.29 9.29
N GLU A 48 -2.79 8.75 10.37
CA GLU A 48 -4.05 8.00 10.29
C GLU A 48 -5.24 8.87 9.87
N LEU A 49 -5.23 10.19 10.14
CA LEU A 49 -6.30 11.08 9.71
C LEU A 49 -6.34 11.25 8.19
N PHE A 50 -5.16 11.31 7.55
CA PHE A 50 -5.06 11.32 6.09
C PHE A 50 -5.64 10.03 5.50
N ASP A 51 -5.25 8.88 6.05
CA ASP A 51 -5.76 7.57 5.61
C ASP A 51 -7.27 7.45 5.80
N VAL A 52 -7.83 7.88 6.95
CA VAL A 52 -9.28 7.86 7.19
C VAL A 52 -10.04 8.72 6.18
N THR A 53 -9.51 9.89 5.84
CA THR A 53 -10.15 10.81 4.89
C THR A 53 -10.21 10.17 3.50
N ASN A 54 -9.10 9.61 3.02
CA ASN A 54 -9.06 8.92 1.72
C ASN A 54 -9.98 7.70 1.70
N ASN A 55 -9.95 6.87 2.76
CA ASN A 55 -10.83 5.70 2.87
C ASN A 55 -12.31 6.08 2.90
N PHE A 56 -12.67 7.22 3.52
CA PHE A 56 -14.06 7.67 3.61
C PHE A 56 -14.65 8.03 2.23
N TYR A 57 -13.86 8.67 1.37
CA TYR A 57 -14.28 8.99 0.00
C TYR A 57 -14.29 7.76 -0.91
N ALA A 58 -13.42 6.79 -0.65
CA ALA A 58 -13.36 5.53 -1.40
C ALA A 58 -14.39 4.47 -0.93
N ALA A 59 -15.08 4.70 0.20
CA ALA A 59 -16.01 3.74 0.79
C ALA A 59 -17.18 3.44 -0.16
N LYS A 60 -17.45 2.15 -0.36
CA LYS A 60 -18.45 1.68 -1.32
C LYS A 60 -19.82 1.45 -0.67
N THR A 61 -19.84 1.21 0.64
CA THR A 61 -21.05 0.89 1.39
C THR A 61 -21.28 1.79 2.59
N SER A 62 -22.53 1.87 3.05
CA SER A 62 -22.88 2.64 4.25
C SER A 62 -22.29 2.03 5.52
N GLU A 63 -22.14 0.70 5.57
CA GLU A 63 -21.52 0.00 6.70
C GLU A 63 -20.03 0.30 6.80
N GLU A 64 -19.30 0.30 5.68
CA GLU A 64 -17.90 0.74 5.62
C GLU A 64 -17.78 2.19 6.08
N LYS A 65 -18.61 3.08 5.53
CA LYS A 65 -18.60 4.51 5.84
C LYS A 65 -18.83 4.78 7.33
N ASN A 66 -19.82 4.12 7.93
CA ASN A 66 -20.07 4.20 9.38
C ASN A 66 -18.88 3.68 10.20
N THR A 67 -18.27 2.57 9.77
CA THR A 67 -17.10 2.01 10.47
C THR A 67 -15.88 2.93 10.38
N ILE A 68 -15.66 3.57 9.22
CA ILE A 68 -14.61 4.59 9.03
C ILE A 68 -14.86 5.81 9.93
N ILE A 69 -16.11 6.26 10.08
CA ILE A 69 -16.46 7.36 11.01
C ILE A 69 -16.08 6.97 12.44
N VAL A 70 -16.44 5.76 12.89
CA VAL A 70 -16.11 5.29 14.25
C VAL A 70 -14.59 5.18 14.44
N LYS A 71 -13.85 4.70 13.43
CA LYS A 71 -12.38 4.70 13.43
C LYS A 71 -11.85 6.14 13.58
N GLY A 72 -12.38 7.09 12.81
CA GLY A 72 -12.00 8.50 12.84
C GLY A 72 -12.25 9.17 14.21
N ILE A 73 -13.41 8.92 14.83
CA ILE A 73 -13.70 9.40 16.19
C ILE A 73 -12.68 8.84 17.20
N SER A 74 -12.31 7.57 17.05
CA SER A 74 -11.33 6.92 17.93
C SER A 74 -9.94 7.55 17.78
N ILE A 75 -9.48 7.78 16.55
CA ILE A 75 -8.22 8.48 16.25
C ILE A 75 -8.21 9.88 16.85
N PHE A 76 -9.31 10.63 16.69
CA PHE A 76 -9.43 11.96 17.30
C PHE A 76 -9.32 11.90 18.84
N ALA A 77 -10.01 10.96 19.47
CA ALA A 77 -9.95 10.75 20.92
C ALA A 77 -8.53 10.36 21.39
N MET A 78 -7.80 9.54 20.62
CA MET A 78 -6.38 9.26 20.87
C MET A 78 -5.54 10.53 20.78
N GLY A 79 -5.77 11.37 19.77
CA GLY A 79 -5.06 12.65 19.61
C GLY A 79 -5.24 13.60 20.79
N VAL A 80 -6.46 13.68 21.32
CA VAL A 80 -6.74 14.39 22.58
C VAL A 80 -5.91 13.79 23.72
N GLY A 81 -5.96 12.47 23.91
CA GLY A 81 -5.18 11.77 24.94
C GLY A 81 -3.66 12.00 24.83
N SER A 82 -3.10 11.93 23.63
CA SER A 82 -1.69 12.20 23.35
C SER A 82 -1.31 13.64 23.66
N THR A 83 -2.22 14.61 23.40
CA THR A 83 -2.02 16.00 23.81
C THR A 83 -1.96 16.13 25.34
N PHE A 84 -2.87 15.48 26.07
CA PHE A 84 -2.83 15.46 27.54
C PHE A 84 -1.51 14.87 28.07
N GLN A 85 -1.01 13.77 27.48
CA GLN A 85 0.26 13.16 27.85
C GLN A 85 1.46 14.08 27.55
N LEU A 86 1.48 14.70 26.37
CA LEU A 86 2.54 15.62 25.96
C LEU A 86 2.60 16.84 26.90
N MET A 87 1.44 17.47 27.14
CA MET A 87 1.33 18.65 28.00
C MET A 87 1.66 18.32 29.47
N ALA A 88 1.26 17.15 29.97
CA ALA A 88 1.62 16.67 31.29
C ALA A 88 3.13 16.45 31.45
N GLY A 89 3.81 15.96 30.40
CA GLY A 89 5.25 15.76 30.38
C GLY A 89 6.05 17.07 30.27
N LEU A 90 5.59 18.01 29.44
CA LEU A 90 6.23 19.32 29.28
C LEU A 90 6.02 20.22 30.51
N SER A 91 4.81 20.20 31.09
CA SER A 91 4.44 21.03 32.25
C SER A 91 3.90 20.17 33.42
N PRO A 92 4.79 19.60 34.26
CA PRO A 92 4.42 18.70 35.36
C PRO A 92 3.63 19.32 36.52
N ALA A 93 3.46 20.65 36.52
CA ALA A 93 2.69 21.40 37.52
C ALA A 93 1.30 21.79 37.02
N SER A 94 0.90 21.33 35.83
CA SER A 94 -0.35 21.70 35.18
C SER A 94 -1.51 20.76 35.55
N THR A 95 -2.74 21.22 35.30
CA THR A 95 -3.96 20.41 35.43
C THR A 95 -3.96 19.21 34.48
N PHE A 96 -3.22 19.26 33.36
CA PHE A 96 -3.04 18.15 32.44
C PHE A 96 -2.37 16.94 33.11
N THR A 97 -1.41 17.18 34.01
CA THR A 97 -0.74 16.10 34.77
C THR A 97 -1.72 15.37 35.68
N ILE A 98 -2.67 16.07 36.29
CA ILE A 98 -3.70 15.46 37.15
C ILE A 98 -4.59 14.52 36.34
N VAL A 99 -4.99 14.95 35.14
CA VAL A 99 -5.83 14.15 34.23
C VAL A 99 -5.06 12.94 33.70
N ALA A 100 -3.86 13.14 33.15
CA ALA A 100 -3.06 12.07 32.54
C ALA A 100 -2.60 11.01 33.55
N MET A 101 -2.44 11.37 34.83
CA MET A 101 -2.07 10.45 35.91
C MET A 101 -3.28 9.76 36.55
N SER A 102 -4.51 10.10 36.14
CA SER A 102 -5.69 9.53 36.74
C SER A 102 -5.89 8.07 36.31
N PRO A 103 -6.26 7.15 37.20
CA PRO A 103 -6.45 5.74 36.85
C PRO A 103 -7.44 5.51 35.70
N TRP A 104 -8.48 6.34 35.59
CA TRP A 104 -9.47 6.22 34.51
C TRP A 104 -8.90 6.59 33.14
N PHE A 105 -7.87 7.44 33.08
CA PHE A 105 -7.30 7.92 31.83
C PHE A 105 -6.67 6.77 31.02
N SER A 106 -5.89 5.92 31.68
CA SER A 106 -5.34 4.70 31.05
C SER A 106 -6.43 3.73 30.60
N VAL A 107 -7.49 3.57 31.40
CA VAL A 107 -8.65 2.74 31.03
C VAL A 107 -9.34 3.31 29.80
N ALA A 108 -9.55 4.63 29.74
CA ALA A 108 -10.14 5.30 28.59
C ALA A 108 -9.29 5.12 27.33
N LEU A 109 -7.97 5.32 27.41
CA LEU A 109 -7.06 5.09 26.28
C LEU A 109 -7.09 3.63 25.80
N LEU A 110 -7.16 2.67 26.71
CA LEU A 110 -7.27 1.25 26.36
C LEU A 110 -8.58 0.96 25.62
N VAL A 111 -9.70 1.51 26.08
CA VAL A 111 -11.00 1.35 25.42
C VAL A 111 -10.97 1.98 24.02
N ILE A 112 -10.44 3.20 23.89
CA ILE A 112 -10.28 3.87 22.59
C ILE A 112 -9.37 3.05 21.66
N GLY A 113 -8.25 2.55 22.17
CA GLY A 113 -7.34 1.62 21.49
C GLY A 113 -8.03 0.36 20.98
N SER A 114 -8.89 -0.22 21.80
CA SER A 114 -9.65 -1.41 21.44
C SER A 114 -10.67 -1.12 20.35
N ILE A 115 -11.42 -0.01 20.45
CA ILE A 115 -12.38 0.40 19.41
C ILE A 115 -11.65 0.61 18.08
N TYR A 116 -10.52 1.31 18.09
CA TYR A 116 -9.68 1.50 16.91
C TYR A 116 -9.26 0.16 16.27
N LEU A 117 -8.79 -0.80 17.06
CA LEU A 117 -8.40 -2.11 16.56
C LEU A 117 -9.60 -2.87 15.95
N PHE A 118 -10.74 -2.90 16.63
CA PHE A 118 -11.95 -3.58 16.13
C PHE A 118 -12.50 -2.93 14.87
N THR A 119 -12.50 -1.60 14.78
CA THR A 119 -12.90 -0.91 13.54
C THR A 119 -11.95 -1.23 12.39
N THR A 120 -10.64 -1.35 12.65
CA THR A 120 -9.65 -1.73 11.64
C THR A 120 -9.88 -3.18 11.16
N LEU A 121 -10.13 -4.10 12.08
CA LEU A 121 -10.49 -5.49 11.75
C LEU A 121 -11.78 -5.56 10.94
N ALA A 122 -12.81 -4.80 11.33
CA ALA A 122 -14.08 -4.75 10.61
C ALA A 122 -13.90 -4.19 9.19
N LEU A 123 -13.11 -3.12 9.02
CA LEU A 123 -12.82 -2.56 7.70
C LEU A 123 -12.04 -3.53 6.82
N ASN A 124 -11.07 -4.25 7.39
CA ASN A 124 -10.36 -5.30 6.66
C ASN A 124 -11.29 -6.46 6.28
N TYR A 125 -12.25 -6.81 7.12
CA TYR A 125 -13.28 -7.80 6.79
C TYR A 125 -14.22 -7.33 5.68
N PHE A 126 -14.53 -6.03 5.64
CA PHE A 126 -15.37 -5.45 4.59
C PHE A 126 -14.66 -5.26 3.26
N LYS A 127 -13.32 -5.42 3.18
CA LYS A 127 -12.61 -5.38 1.90
C LYS A 127 -13.14 -6.47 0.98
N GLN A 128 -14.00 -6.08 0.04
CA GLN A 128 -14.48 -6.92 -1.04
C GLN A 128 -13.58 -6.72 -2.25
N ASP A 129 -13.12 -7.84 -2.81
CA ASP A 129 -12.54 -7.89 -4.15
C ASP A 129 -13.58 -7.44 -5.20
N SER A 130 -13.15 -7.09 -6.42
CA SER A 130 -14.10 -6.59 -7.41
C SER A 130 -15.15 -7.64 -7.78
N VAL A 131 -14.82 -8.93 -7.72
CA VAL A 131 -15.77 -10.04 -7.91
C VAL A 131 -16.81 -10.07 -6.80
N GLY A 132 -16.41 -10.03 -5.53
CA GLY A 132 -17.33 -10.02 -4.40
C GLY A 132 -18.25 -8.80 -4.40
N TRP A 133 -17.71 -7.65 -4.78
CA TRP A 133 -18.51 -6.43 -4.97
C TRP A 133 -19.51 -6.58 -6.10
N TRP A 134 -19.09 -7.10 -7.26
CA TRP A 134 -19.98 -7.36 -8.38
C TRP A 134 -21.10 -8.35 -8.02
N LEU A 135 -20.78 -9.45 -7.34
CA LEU A 135 -21.76 -10.44 -6.86
C LEU A 135 -22.79 -9.84 -5.89
N ARG A 136 -22.39 -8.84 -5.09
CA ARG A 136 -23.31 -8.13 -4.19
C ARG A 136 -24.27 -7.20 -4.94
N LYS A 137 -23.88 -6.71 -6.12
CA LYS A 137 -24.68 -5.80 -6.95
C LYS A 137 -25.43 -6.48 -8.10
N CYS A 138 -25.04 -7.69 -8.48
CA CYS A 138 -25.61 -8.36 -9.65
C CYS A 138 -27.07 -8.78 -9.44
N CYS A 139 -27.74 -9.14 -10.53
CA CYS A 139 -29.12 -9.61 -10.53
C CYS A 139 -29.36 -10.87 -9.65
N TRP A 140 -28.31 -11.63 -9.31
CA TRP A 140 -28.39 -12.77 -8.39
C TRP A 140 -28.28 -12.41 -6.91
N SER A 141 -27.96 -11.15 -6.59
CA SER A 141 -27.80 -10.71 -5.21
C SER A 141 -29.10 -10.81 -4.42
N ARG A 142 -29.03 -11.31 -3.18
CA ARG A 142 -30.19 -11.38 -2.28
C ARG A 142 -30.56 -10.03 -1.67
N THR A 143 -29.63 -9.07 -1.65
CA THR A 143 -29.83 -7.73 -1.09
C THR A 143 -30.18 -6.74 -2.19
N LEU A 144 -31.43 -6.31 -2.23
CA LEU A 144 -31.94 -5.39 -3.26
C LEU A 144 -31.34 -3.98 -3.15
N ASP A 145 -30.96 -3.54 -1.95
CA ASP A 145 -30.50 -2.17 -1.68
C ASP A 145 -29.27 -1.74 -2.47
N TYR A 146 -28.45 -2.72 -2.91
CA TYR A 146 -27.19 -2.47 -3.60
C TYR A 146 -27.20 -2.94 -5.06
N ARG A 147 -28.32 -3.51 -5.54
CA ARG A 147 -28.40 -4.09 -6.89
C ARG A 147 -28.32 -3.01 -7.97
N TYR A 148 -27.76 -3.36 -9.13
CA TYR A 148 -27.94 -2.54 -10.33
C TYR A 148 -29.45 -2.34 -10.61
N PRO A 149 -29.88 -1.14 -11.05
CA PRO A 149 -31.28 -0.91 -11.38
C PRO A 149 -31.75 -1.86 -12.48
N GLU A 150 -32.95 -2.43 -12.34
CA GLU A 150 -33.60 -3.29 -13.35
C GLU A 150 -34.11 -2.44 -14.55
N THR A 151 -33.16 -1.78 -15.20
CA THR A 151 -33.34 -0.93 -16.37
C THR A 151 -32.28 -1.30 -17.39
N ALA A 152 -32.51 -1.05 -18.69
CA ALA A 152 -31.51 -1.36 -19.73
C ALA A 152 -30.13 -0.73 -19.45
N LYS A 153 -30.10 0.45 -18.80
CA LYS A 153 -28.85 1.09 -18.37
C LYS A 153 -28.16 0.29 -17.26
N GLY A 154 -28.89 -0.13 -16.22
CA GLY A 154 -28.32 -0.89 -15.11
C GLY A 154 -27.82 -2.27 -15.53
N GLU A 155 -28.53 -2.96 -16.42
CA GLU A 155 -28.07 -4.23 -17.01
C GLU A 155 -26.77 -4.05 -17.80
N SER A 156 -26.67 -2.98 -18.59
CA SER A 156 -25.43 -2.67 -19.32
C SER A 156 -24.26 -2.35 -18.38
N GLU A 157 -24.52 -1.71 -17.24
CA GLU A 157 -23.52 -1.40 -16.22
C GLU A 157 -23.06 -2.66 -15.48
N GLU A 158 -23.97 -3.60 -15.18
CA GLU A 158 -23.67 -4.90 -14.58
C GLU A 158 -22.75 -5.73 -15.47
N VAL A 159 -23.09 -5.86 -16.77
CA VAL A 159 -22.30 -6.59 -17.75
C VAL A 159 -20.94 -5.92 -17.94
N ARG A 160 -20.90 -4.59 -18.05
CA ARG A 160 -19.65 -3.84 -18.18
C ARG A 160 -18.73 -4.06 -16.97
N ALA A 161 -19.26 -4.01 -15.75
CA ALA A 161 -18.47 -4.24 -14.55
C ALA A 161 -17.89 -5.67 -14.50
N LEU A 162 -18.64 -6.68 -14.98
CA LEU A 162 -18.12 -8.04 -15.10
C LEU A 162 -17.01 -8.14 -16.15
N MET A 163 -17.19 -7.50 -17.31
CA MET A 163 -16.19 -7.46 -18.38
C MET A 163 -14.89 -6.79 -17.91
N GLU A 164 -14.98 -5.70 -17.14
CA GLU A 164 -13.83 -5.03 -16.54
C GLU A 164 -13.06 -5.97 -15.59
N ILE A 165 -13.77 -6.75 -14.78
CA ILE A 165 -13.13 -7.75 -13.90
C ILE A 165 -12.44 -8.84 -14.72
N GLN A 166 -13.08 -9.36 -15.77
CA GLN A 166 -12.50 -10.39 -16.64
C GLN A 166 -11.30 -9.89 -17.43
N LEU A 167 -11.28 -8.61 -17.77
CA LEU A 167 -10.17 -7.95 -18.46
C LEU A 167 -9.06 -7.52 -17.51
N SER A 168 -9.20 -7.68 -16.19
CA SER A 168 -8.14 -7.32 -15.26
C SER A 168 -6.88 -8.17 -15.49
N PRO A 169 -5.71 -7.53 -15.67
CA PRO A 169 -4.46 -8.26 -15.70
C PRO A 169 -4.08 -8.77 -14.30
N GLN A 170 -3.18 -9.76 -14.27
CA GLN A 170 -2.51 -10.21 -13.05
C GLN A 170 -1.03 -9.89 -13.15
N ILE A 171 -0.42 -9.42 -12.08
CA ILE A 171 0.99 -9.02 -12.08
C ILE A 171 1.72 -9.80 -11.01
N HIS A 172 2.87 -10.33 -11.38
CA HIS A 172 3.81 -10.94 -10.46
C HIS A 172 5.15 -10.20 -10.51
N VAL A 173 5.63 -9.73 -9.37
CA VAL A 173 6.90 -8.99 -9.27
C VAL A 173 7.81 -9.69 -8.27
N LYS A 174 9.10 -9.81 -8.61
CA LYS A 174 10.12 -10.35 -7.71
C LYS A 174 11.39 -9.52 -7.80
N SER A 175 11.87 -9.05 -6.64
CA SER A 175 13.11 -8.30 -6.55
C SER A 175 14.31 -9.20 -6.86
N THR A 176 15.25 -8.68 -7.65
CA THR A 176 16.54 -9.32 -7.93
C THR A 176 17.63 -8.71 -7.07
N VAL A 177 18.55 -9.56 -6.60
CA VAL A 177 19.67 -9.14 -5.74
C VAL A 177 21.03 -9.57 -6.30
N HIS A 178 22.02 -8.70 -6.19
CA HIS A 178 23.44 -9.08 -6.31
C HIS A 178 24.10 -9.04 -4.94
N TYR A 179 25.15 -9.84 -4.78
CA TYR A 179 25.88 -9.93 -3.52
C TYR A 179 27.12 -9.05 -3.56
N GLU A 180 27.22 -8.12 -2.61
CA GLU A 180 28.38 -7.26 -2.42
C GLU A 180 29.16 -7.66 -1.18
N SER A 181 30.49 -7.71 -1.28
CA SER A 181 31.37 -7.91 -0.13
C SER A 181 31.56 -6.60 0.62
N ARG A 182 31.05 -6.51 1.85
CA ARG A 182 31.25 -5.35 2.72
C ARG A 182 32.34 -5.64 3.76
N TYR A 183 33.24 -4.68 3.92
CA TYR A 183 34.34 -4.76 4.86
C TYR A 183 33.88 -4.40 6.28
N LEU A 184 34.18 -5.27 7.25
CA LEU A 184 33.78 -5.12 8.65
C LEU A 184 34.90 -4.58 9.55
N GLY A 185 36.07 -4.28 8.99
CA GLY A 185 37.30 -4.04 9.75
C GLY A 185 38.06 -5.33 10.06
N LYS A 186 39.38 -5.23 10.28
CA LYS A 186 40.28 -6.34 10.64
C LYS A 186 40.41 -7.50 9.62
N GLY A 187 40.08 -7.28 8.35
CA GLY A 187 40.28 -8.28 7.30
C GLY A 187 39.06 -9.15 7.02
N ASP A 188 37.99 -8.99 7.79
CA ASP A 188 36.76 -9.76 7.60
C ASP A 188 35.82 -9.07 6.61
N TYR A 189 35.28 -9.88 5.70
CA TYR A 189 34.28 -9.49 4.71
C TYR A 189 33.02 -10.31 4.93
N TYR A 190 31.86 -9.69 4.76
CA TYR A 190 30.58 -10.38 4.71
C TYR A 190 29.84 -10.04 3.42
N SER A 191 29.07 -11.00 2.93
CA SER A 191 28.28 -10.87 1.71
C SER A 191 26.91 -10.28 2.05
N VAL A 192 26.55 -9.18 1.40
CA VAL A 192 25.26 -8.50 1.58
C VAL A 192 24.49 -8.57 0.27
N ALA A 193 23.26 -9.07 0.32
CA ALA A 193 22.33 -8.98 -0.79
C ALA A 193 21.88 -7.52 -0.96
N VAL A 194 22.17 -6.94 -2.11
CA VAL A 194 21.77 -5.59 -2.49
C VAL A 194 20.83 -5.71 -3.69
N GLN A 195 19.69 -5.02 -3.62
CA GLN A 195 18.74 -4.99 -4.74
C GLN A 195 19.37 -4.29 -5.94
N ASN A 196 19.17 -4.87 -7.13
CA ASN A 196 19.60 -4.26 -8.40
C ASN A 196 18.46 -4.09 -9.43
N GLY A 197 17.28 -4.64 -9.15
CA GLY A 197 16.17 -4.62 -10.08
C GLY A 197 15.02 -5.49 -9.62
N ALA A 198 14.08 -5.69 -10.53
CA ALA A 198 13.00 -6.65 -10.36
C ALA A 198 12.63 -7.31 -11.69
N GLY A 199 12.33 -8.60 -11.61
CA GLY A 199 11.57 -9.29 -12.64
C GLY A 199 10.10 -8.93 -12.49
N VAL A 200 9.42 -8.70 -13.62
CA VAL A 200 8.00 -8.35 -13.69
C VAL A 200 7.34 -9.27 -14.71
N GLN A 201 6.27 -9.94 -14.32
CA GLN A 201 5.40 -10.68 -15.23
C GLN A 201 4.02 -10.06 -15.22
N VAL A 202 3.51 -9.67 -16.39
CA VAL A 202 2.15 -9.19 -16.59
C VAL A 202 1.38 -10.24 -17.37
N ARG A 203 0.40 -10.87 -16.73
CA ARG A 203 -0.55 -11.79 -17.37
C ARG A 203 -1.73 -10.97 -17.88
N LEU A 204 -1.82 -10.85 -19.20
CA LEU A 204 -2.91 -10.19 -19.92
C LEU A 204 -3.95 -11.23 -20.34
N PRO A 205 -5.25 -10.96 -20.14
CA PRO A 205 -6.31 -11.85 -20.60
C PRO A 205 -6.29 -12.04 -22.11
N LYS A 206 -6.63 -13.24 -22.59
CA LYS A 206 -6.68 -13.56 -24.03
C LYS A 206 -7.54 -12.61 -24.89
N LEU A 207 -8.54 -11.96 -24.29
CA LEU A 207 -9.46 -11.04 -24.96
C LEU A 207 -8.77 -9.74 -25.45
N VAL A 208 -7.56 -9.47 -24.98
CA VAL A 208 -6.76 -8.28 -25.33
C VAL A 208 -5.94 -8.50 -26.61
N ARG A 209 -5.98 -9.70 -27.20
CA ARG A 209 -5.27 -10.00 -28.45
C ARG A 209 -5.80 -9.16 -29.62
N GLY A 210 -4.89 -8.66 -30.44
CA GLY A 210 -5.20 -7.74 -31.54
C GLY A 210 -5.29 -6.27 -31.12
N GLU A 211 -5.15 -5.96 -29.83
CA GLU A 211 -5.26 -4.61 -29.27
C GLU A 211 -3.92 -4.07 -28.78
N SER A 212 -3.77 -2.75 -28.81
CA SER A 212 -2.60 -2.06 -28.28
C SER A 212 -2.79 -1.75 -26.79
N VAL A 213 -1.98 -2.36 -25.93
CA VAL A 213 -2.07 -2.16 -24.47
C VAL A 213 -1.11 -1.07 -24.04
N HIS A 214 -1.60 -0.15 -23.21
CA HIS A 214 -0.81 0.98 -22.77
C HIS A 214 -0.41 0.84 -21.29
N PHE A 215 0.82 1.23 -20.98
CA PHE A 215 1.40 1.08 -19.64
C PHE A 215 2.18 2.32 -19.19
N ASN A 216 2.13 2.59 -17.89
CA ASN A 216 3.09 3.43 -17.17
C ASN A 216 3.68 2.65 -16.01
N ILE A 217 4.98 2.81 -15.77
CA ILE A 217 5.72 2.12 -14.71
C ILE A 217 6.61 3.11 -13.95
N VAL A 218 6.53 3.09 -12.62
CA VAL A 218 7.37 3.91 -11.75
C VAL A 218 7.84 3.10 -10.55
N SER A 219 9.05 3.39 -10.08
CA SER A 219 9.55 2.93 -8.78
C SER A 219 9.16 3.95 -7.72
N SER A 220 8.85 3.47 -6.52
CA SER A 220 8.58 4.33 -5.37
C SER A 220 9.18 3.78 -4.09
N LYS A 221 9.39 4.65 -3.12
CA LYS A 221 9.94 4.31 -1.81
C LYS A 221 9.05 4.81 -0.70
N ARG A 222 9.14 4.17 0.46
CA ARG A 222 8.52 4.66 1.69
C ARG A 222 9.59 5.21 2.63
N PRO A 223 9.77 6.53 2.71
CA PRO A 223 10.75 7.12 3.61
C PRO A 223 10.49 6.66 5.06
N TRP A 224 11.52 6.10 5.69
CA TRP A 224 11.49 5.56 7.06
C TRP A 224 10.39 4.52 7.34
N GLY A 225 9.80 3.91 6.31
CA GLY A 225 8.76 2.88 6.43
C GLY A 225 7.40 3.36 6.96
N VAL A 226 7.25 4.65 7.29
CA VAL A 226 6.04 5.22 7.92
C VAL A 226 5.49 6.46 7.21
N LEU A 227 6.29 7.10 6.35
CA LEU A 227 5.84 8.28 5.60
C LEU A 227 5.02 7.90 4.35
N PRO A 228 4.34 8.88 3.73
CA PRO A 228 3.73 8.69 2.41
C PRO A 228 4.73 8.18 1.39
N VAL A 229 4.23 7.43 0.40
CA VAL A 229 5.06 6.87 -0.67
C VAL A 229 5.52 8.02 -1.58
N GLU A 230 6.81 8.01 -1.94
CA GLU A 230 7.40 8.99 -2.83
C GLU A 230 7.95 8.30 -4.08
N LYS A 231 7.67 8.87 -5.26
CA LYS A 231 8.22 8.40 -6.53
C LYS A 231 9.73 8.58 -6.58
N ILE A 232 10.42 7.60 -7.15
CA ILE A 232 11.81 7.70 -7.56
C ILE A 232 11.82 7.98 -9.07
N ASP A 233 12.52 9.02 -9.50
CA ASP A 233 12.64 9.39 -10.90
C ASP A 233 13.67 8.51 -11.62
N ASP A 234 13.30 7.24 -11.85
CA ASP A 234 14.08 6.29 -12.65
C ASP A 234 13.45 6.07 -14.05
N PRO A 235 14.24 6.03 -15.13
CA PRO A 235 13.74 5.77 -16.48
C PRO A 235 13.49 4.27 -16.70
N LEU A 236 12.51 3.71 -16.01
CA LEU A 236 12.14 2.28 -16.11
C LEU A 236 11.52 1.91 -17.46
N HIS A 237 10.95 2.90 -18.13
CA HIS A 237 10.11 2.72 -19.32
C HIS A 237 10.82 1.99 -20.46
N GLN A 238 12.06 2.40 -20.78
CA GLN A 238 12.84 1.77 -21.84
C GLN A 238 13.22 0.33 -21.50
N ALA A 239 13.67 0.09 -20.27
CA ALA A 239 14.05 -1.25 -19.83
C ALA A 239 12.87 -2.22 -19.84
N PHE A 240 11.67 -1.74 -19.49
CA PHE A 240 10.46 -2.56 -19.46
C PHE A 240 10.11 -3.14 -20.83
N LEU A 241 10.25 -2.36 -21.91
CA LEU A 241 10.02 -2.82 -23.29
C LEU A 241 11.21 -3.57 -23.88
N ASP A 242 12.42 -3.01 -23.78
CA ASP A 242 13.61 -3.54 -24.47
C ASP A 242 14.04 -4.94 -23.98
N ARG A 243 13.67 -5.29 -22.75
CA ARG A 243 14.02 -6.57 -22.10
C ARG A 243 12.84 -7.52 -21.97
N GLY A 244 11.66 -7.12 -22.44
CA GLY A 244 10.46 -7.91 -22.26
C GLY A 244 10.24 -8.95 -23.35
N GLN A 245 9.70 -10.09 -22.96
CA GLN A 245 9.45 -11.23 -23.81
C GLN A 245 8.12 -11.88 -23.47
N PHE A 246 7.45 -12.46 -24.47
CA PHE A 246 6.30 -13.30 -24.23
C PHE A 246 6.72 -14.66 -23.66
N ARG A 247 5.98 -15.14 -22.67
CA ARG A 247 6.16 -16.44 -22.00
C ARG A 247 4.87 -17.25 -22.07
N LYS A 248 5.01 -18.57 -21.88
CA LYS A 248 3.84 -19.47 -21.82
C LYS A 248 3.08 -19.25 -20.52
N ALA A 249 1.76 -19.43 -20.54
CA ALA A 249 0.90 -19.24 -19.38
C ALA A 249 1.36 -20.03 -18.13
N GLU A 250 1.94 -21.22 -18.32
CA GLU A 250 2.47 -22.10 -17.27
C GLU A 250 3.66 -21.50 -16.49
N GLN A 251 4.35 -20.49 -17.05
CA GLN A 251 5.54 -19.85 -16.46
C GLN A 251 5.18 -18.66 -15.56
N PHE A 252 3.89 -18.38 -15.35
CA PHE A 252 3.47 -17.35 -14.41
C PHE A 252 3.91 -17.68 -12.98
N GLY A 253 4.45 -16.70 -12.27
CA GLY A 253 4.94 -16.85 -10.90
C GLY A 253 6.37 -17.39 -10.80
N THR A 254 7.00 -17.78 -11.92
CA THR A 254 8.37 -18.28 -11.92
C THR A 254 9.35 -17.24 -12.46
N LEU A 255 9.85 -16.38 -11.58
CA LEU A 255 10.89 -15.38 -11.90
C LEU A 255 12.28 -15.80 -11.40
N THR A 256 13.28 -15.65 -12.26
CA THR A 256 14.69 -15.88 -11.90
C THR A 256 15.25 -14.71 -11.09
N ASN A 257 16.34 -14.94 -10.36
CA ASN A 257 17.03 -13.88 -9.60
C ASN A 257 18.08 -13.13 -10.44
N ASN A 258 18.22 -13.47 -11.71
CA ASN A 258 19.23 -12.90 -12.59
C ASN A 258 18.60 -11.82 -13.48
N PRO A 259 19.33 -10.72 -13.79
CA PRO A 259 18.86 -9.74 -14.75
C PRO A 259 18.58 -10.40 -16.10
N ALA A 260 17.39 -10.13 -16.68
CA ALA A 260 17.12 -10.52 -18.05
C ALA A 260 17.99 -9.67 -19.00
N GLY A 261 18.57 -10.34 -20.01
CA GLY A 261 19.25 -9.69 -21.13
C GLY A 261 18.27 -8.92 -22.01
N LYS A 262 18.76 -8.26 -23.07
CA LYS A 262 17.84 -7.62 -24.02
C LYS A 262 17.03 -8.66 -24.77
N ALA A 263 15.75 -8.38 -24.98
CA ALA A 263 14.88 -9.27 -25.74
C ALA A 263 15.39 -9.48 -27.18
N SER A 264 16.01 -8.44 -27.77
CA SER A 264 16.62 -8.50 -29.11
C SER A 264 17.82 -9.46 -29.22
N GLU A 265 18.47 -9.78 -28.10
CA GLU A 265 19.65 -10.66 -28.05
C GLU A 265 19.26 -12.13 -27.81
N ASP A 266 18.01 -12.35 -27.41
CA ASP A 266 17.46 -13.66 -27.13
C ASP A 266 16.61 -14.13 -28.32
N PHE A 267 17.19 -14.99 -29.14
CA PHE A 267 16.51 -15.59 -30.29
C PHE A 267 15.65 -16.80 -29.91
N THR A 268 15.53 -17.15 -28.61
CA THR A 268 14.57 -18.15 -28.14
C THR A 268 13.16 -17.55 -28.02
N TYR A 269 12.63 -17.18 -29.18
CA TYR A 269 11.24 -16.79 -29.38
C TYR A 269 10.33 -17.99 -29.01
N PRO A 270 9.33 -17.84 -28.13
CA PRO A 270 8.08 -18.52 -28.38
C PRO A 270 7.33 -17.74 -29.47
N LEU A 271 6.86 -18.46 -30.51
CA LEU A 271 5.67 -18.02 -31.25
C LEU A 271 4.63 -17.57 -30.23
N MET A 272 3.94 -16.46 -30.50
CA MET A 272 2.83 -15.97 -29.68
C MET A 272 2.05 -17.16 -29.10
N PRO A 273 1.83 -17.22 -27.77
CA PRO A 273 1.11 -18.33 -27.16
C PRO A 273 -0.21 -18.58 -27.89
N PRO A 274 -0.70 -19.84 -27.93
CA PRO A 274 -1.96 -20.20 -28.61
C PRO A 274 -3.10 -19.23 -28.29
N GLU A 275 -3.98 -18.95 -29.26
CA GLU A 275 -5.03 -17.92 -29.12
C GLU A 275 -5.97 -18.13 -27.92
N ASN A 276 -6.13 -19.37 -27.46
CA ASN A 276 -6.98 -19.72 -26.32
C ASN A 276 -6.34 -19.46 -24.95
N GLU A 277 -5.04 -19.16 -24.89
CA GLU A 277 -4.28 -18.93 -23.67
C GLU A 277 -4.10 -17.43 -23.37
N ASP A 278 -3.99 -17.11 -22.09
CA ASP A 278 -3.58 -15.78 -21.63
C ASP A 278 -2.13 -15.52 -22.00
N LEU A 279 -1.80 -14.24 -22.18
CA LEU A 279 -0.48 -13.80 -22.57
C LEU A 279 0.32 -13.40 -21.34
N ILE A 280 1.57 -13.84 -21.26
CA ILE A 280 2.48 -13.39 -20.21
C ILE A 280 3.57 -12.54 -20.83
N TRP A 281 3.64 -11.28 -20.44
CA TRP A 281 4.75 -10.40 -20.72
C TRP A 281 5.73 -10.45 -19.53
N GLU A 282 6.89 -11.05 -19.72
CA GLU A 282 7.96 -11.11 -18.72
C GLU A 282 9.06 -10.12 -19.07
N THR A 283 9.46 -9.26 -18.13
CA THR A 283 10.54 -8.30 -18.32
C THR A 283 11.35 -8.13 -17.04
N TRP A 284 12.50 -7.46 -17.15
CA TRP A 284 13.33 -7.07 -16.00
C TRP A 284 13.60 -5.57 -16.06
N VAL A 285 13.40 -4.90 -14.93
CA VAL A 285 13.68 -3.45 -14.80
C VAL A 285 14.77 -3.20 -13.77
N PRO A 286 15.75 -2.32 -14.05
CA PRO A 286 16.71 -1.89 -13.05
C PRO A 286 15.99 -1.02 -12.03
N LEU A 287 16.27 -1.21 -10.74
CA LEU A 287 15.65 -0.46 -9.67
C LEU A 287 16.72 0.12 -8.76
N ASP A 288 16.45 1.30 -8.20
CA ASP A 288 17.26 1.82 -7.11
C ASP A 288 17.24 0.86 -5.91
N LYS A 289 18.34 0.85 -5.16
CA LYS A 289 18.53 0.03 -3.95
C LYS A 289 17.54 0.39 -2.83
N ASP A 290 17.03 1.62 -2.82
CA ASP A 290 16.10 2.15 -1.83
C ASP A 290 14.63 2.03 -2.30
N ALA A 291 14.39 1.54 -3.52
CA ALA A 291 13.05 1.30 -4.04
C ALA A 291 12.34 0.20 -3.21
N THR A 292 11.16 0.53 -2.70
CA THR A 292 10.34 -0.36 -1.85
C THR A 292 9.15 -0.93 -2.63
N TYR A 293 8.62 -0.15 -3.57
CA TYR A 293 7.46 -0.53 -4.37
C TYR A 293 7.73 -0.33 -5.86
N LEU A 294 7.01 -1.12 -6.65
CA LEU A 294 6.84 -0.91 -8.08
C LEU A 294 5.38 -0.60 -8.36
N GLU A 295 5.10 0.51 -9.00
CA GLU A 295 3.75 0.92 -9.37
C GLU A 295 3.56 0.80 -10.88
N LEU A 296 2.46 0.14 -11.27
CA LEU A 296 2.10 -0.06 -12.66
C LEU A 296 0.68 0.43 -12.91
N GLN A 297 0.51 1.14 -14.01
CA GLN A 297 -0.80 1.53 -14.54
C GLN A 297 -0.96 0.89 -15.92
N ILE A 298 -2.09 0.20 -16.14
CA ILE A 298 -2.44 -0.46 -17.40
C ILE A 298 -3.78 0.07 -17.87
N TRP A 299 -3.92 0.40 -19.15
CA TRP A 299 -5.22 0.68 -19.75
C TRP A 299 -5.33 0.13 -21.16
N TYR A 300 -6.56 -0.20 -21.53
CA TYR A 300 -6.93 -0.74 -22.83
C TYR A 300 -7.53 0.36 -23.71
N PRO A 301 -7.51 0.17 -25.04
CA PRO A 301 -8.10 1.13 -25.96
C PRO A 301 -9.64 1.14 -25.83
N ALA A 302 -10.25 2.26 -26.24
CA ALA A 302 -11.67 2.54 -26.00
C ALA A 302 -12.64 1.59 -26.72
N ASN A 303 -12.16 0.89 -27.75
CA ASN A 303 -12.87 -0.17 -28.47
C ASN A 303 -13.06 -1.44 -27.62
N LEU A 304 -12.14 -1.73 -26.69
CA LEU A 304 -12.24 -2.90 -25.82
C LEU A 304 -12.98 -2.58 -24.52
N ILE A 305 -12.61 -1.48 -23.85
CA ILE A 305 -13.32 -0.93 -22.70
C ILE A 305 -13.44 0.57 -22.92
N ASN A 306 -14.67 1.09 -22.95
CA ASN A 306 -14.87 2.53 -23.01
C ASN A 306 -14.44 3.14 -21.66
N PRO A 307 -13.41 4.00 -21.62
CA PRO A 307 -13.06 4.70 -20.40
C PRO A 307 -14.27 5.57 -20.03
N GLY A 308 -14.95 5.24 -18.93
CA GLY A 308 -16.01 6.11 -18.40
C GLY A 308 -15.46 7.49 -18.00
N GLU A 309 -16.27 8.30 -17.33
CA GLU A 309 -15.87 9.64 -16.86
C GLU A 309 -14.58 9.64 -16.00
N ASP A 310 -14.25 8.52 -15.36
CA ASP A 310 -13.09 8.37 -14.46
C ASP A 310 -11.78 7.92 -15.13
N ASP A 311 -11.71 7.90 -16.46
CA ASP A 311 -10.47 7.62 -17.19
C ASP A 311 -9.79 6.30 -16.74
N ARG A 312 -10.61 5.24 -16.70
CA ARG A 312 -10.34 4.01 -15.96
C ARG A 312 -9.09 3.28 -16.45
N SER A 313 -8.18 3.04 -15.52
CA SER A 313 -6.96 2.25 -15.68
C SER A 313 -6.84 1.24 -14.54
N TYR A 314 -6.25 0.08 -14.80
CA TYR A 314 -5.86 -0.86 -13.76
C TYR A 314 -4.59 -0.37 -13.08
N LEU A 315 -4.60 -0.33 -11.76
CA LEU A 315 -3.56 0.22 -10.92
C LEU A 315 -3.03 -0.83 -9.98
N PHE A 316 -1.71 -0.92 -9.91
CA PHE A 316 -1.03 -1.90 -9.09
C PHE A 316 0.13 -1.25 -8.35
N GLN A 317 0.25 -1.54 -7.06
CA GLN A 317 1.40 -1.21 -6.25
C GLN A 317 1.90 -2.50 -5.62
N MET A 318 3.11 -2.91 -6.01
CA MET A 318 3.71 -4.19 -5.68
C MET A 318 4.87 -3.97 -4.71
N GLU A 319 4.85 -4.63 -3.55
CA GLU A 319 5.98 -4.57 -2.62
C GLU A 319 7.14 -5.43 -3.13
N LEU A 320 8.33 -4.83 -3.16
CA LEU A 320 9.52 -5.48 -3.69
C LEU A 320 10.09 -6.44 -2.65
N GLY A 321 9.93 -7.74 -2.91
CA GLY A 321 10.45 -8.81 -2.07
C GLY A 321 11.16 -9.90 -2.86
N THR A 322 12.06 -10.63 -2.20
CA THR A 322 12.82 -11.75 -2.80
C THR A 322 11.98 -13.01 -3.00
N ARG A 323 10.83 -13.13 -2.33
CA ARG A 323 9.90 -14.25 -2.48
C ARG A 323 8.98 -14.11 -3.70
N GLY A 324 8.87 -12.89 -4.23
CA GLY A 324 7.88 -12.51 -5.23
C GLY A 324 6.51 -12.23 -4.59
N ASP A 325 5.78 -11.28 -5.16
CA ASP A 325 4.41 -10.94 -4.78
C ASP A 325 3.53 -10.93 -6.03
N THR A 326 2.26 -11.31 -5.88
CA THR A 326 1.29 -11.38 -6.97
C THR A 326 0.09 -10.51 -6.65
N ALA A 327 -0.10 -9.44 -7.41
CA ALA A 327 -1.32 -8.65 -7.36
C ALA A 327 -2.32 -9.19 -8.39
N ILE A 328 -3.54 -9.35 -7.92
CA ILE A 328 -4.70 -9.71 -8.72
C ILE A 328 -5.67 -8.54 -8.57
N ASP A 329 -6.34 -8.20 -9.67
CA ASP A 329 -7.38 -7.17 -9.69
C ASP A 329 -6.84 -5.74 -9.44
N GLY A 330 -6.61 -5.00 -10.52
CA GLY A 330 -6.13 -3.61 -10.49
C GLY A 330 -7.24 -2.56 -10.42
N LEU A 331 -8.48 -2.96 -10.14
CA LEU A 331 -9.64 -2.05 -10.15
C LEU A 331 -9.85 -1.31 -8.82
N ALA A 332 -8.99 -1.52 -7.83
CA ALA A 332 -9.05 -0.79 -6.58
C ALA A 332 -8.81 0.72 -6.83
N ALA A 333 -9.67 1.55 -6.26
CA ALA A 333 -9.52 3.00 -6.29
C ALA A 333 -8.39 3.43 -5.33
N VAL A 334 -7.16 3.15 -5.72
CA VAL A 334 -5.95 3.58 -5.01
C VAL A 334 -5.40 4.82 -5.71
N GLU A 335 -5.08 5.85 -4.93
CA GLU A 335 -4.24 6.95 -5.41
C GLU A 335 -2.79 6.47 -5.39
N LEU A 336 -2.19 6.36 -6.57
CA LEU A 336 -0.83 5.93 -6.78
C LEU A 336 -0.05 7.04 -7.48
N GLU A 337 1.25 7.14 -7.20
CA GLU A 337 2.14 8.12 -7.81
C GLU A 337 2.23 7.92 -9.33
N VAL A 338 2.05 6.68 -9.81
CA VAL A 338 1.98 6.39 -11.25
C VAL A 338 0.88 7.19 -11.97
N LYS A 339 -0.25 7.52 -11.32
CA LYS A 339 -1.33 8.33 -11.92
C LYS A 339 -0.91 9.77 -12.22
N ALA A 340 0.05 10.32 -11.46
CA ALA A 340 0.59 11.64 -11.70
C ALA A 340 1.54 11.68 -12.92
N SER A 341 1.93 10.51 -13.44
CA SER A 341 2.76 10.43 -14.64
C SER A 341 1.94 10.79 -15.88
N SER A 342 2.51 11.66 -16.73
CA SER A 342 1.87 12.13 -17.94
C SER A 342 1.50 10.97 -18.87
N ARG A 343 0.33 11.06 -19.51
CA ARG A 343 -0.07 10.17 -20.61
C ARG A 343 0.67 10.48 -21.93
N ILE A 344 1.53 11.49 -21.92
CA ILE A 344 2.40 11.84 -23.03
C ILE A 344 3.70 11.05 -22.85
N GLY A 345 3.93 10.03 -23.68
CA GLY A 345 5.12 9.14 -23.61
C GLY A 345 4.85 7.74 -23.04
N THR A 346 3.58 7.31 -23.04
CA THR A 346 3.13 6.02 -22.50
C THR A 346 3.68 4.85 -23.31
N LEU A 347 4.03 3.76 -22.63
CA LEU A 347 4.52 2.56 -23.31
C LEU A 347 3.35 1.88 -24.00
N THR A 348 3.56 1.48 -25.25
CA THR A 348 2.57 0.74 -26.02
C THR A 348 3.13 -0.65 -26.29
N LEU A 349 2.41 -1.68 -25.84
CA LEU A 349 2.67 -3.07 -26.18
C LEU A 349 1.65 -3.48 -27.24
N GLU A 350 2.14 -3.79 -28.44
CA GLU A 350 1.31 -4.34 -29.49
C GLU A 350 1.10 -5.83 -29.25
N VAL A 351 -0.15 -6.24 -29.10
CA VAL A 351 -0.50 -7.65 -28.88
C VAL A 351 -1.04 -8.24 -30.17
N ALA A 352 -0.28 -9.13 -30.81
CA ALA A 352 -0.73 -9.80 -32.02
C ALA A 352 -1.92 -10.76 -31.75
N GLU A 353 -2.79 -10.96 -32.75
CA GLU A 353 -3.97 -11.85 -32.65
C GLU A 353 -3.59 -13.29 -32.29
N GLY A 354 -2.47 -13.80 -32.82
CA GLY A 354 -1.94 -15.14 -32.56
C GLY A 354 -1.79 -15.94 -33.85
N THR A 355 -1.37 -17.19 -33.73
CA THR A 355 -1.42 -18.17 -34.82
C THR A 355 -2.65 -19.07 -34.62
N PRO A 356 -3.50 -19.24 -35.66
CA PRO A 356 -4.65 -20.13 -35.56
C PRO A 356 -4.19 -21.57 -35.29
N VAL A 357 -4.95 -22.26 -34.43
CA VAL A 357 -4.68 -23.64 -33.98
C VAL A 357 -4.84 -24.66 -35.09
#